data_AF-A0A553PAA2-F1
#
_entry.id   AF-A0A553PAA2-F1
#
_cell.length_a   1.000
_cell.length_b   1.000
_cell.length_c   1.000
_cell.angle_alpha   90.00
_cell.angle_beta   90.00
_cell.angle_gamma   90.00
#
_symmetry.space_group_name_H-M   'P 1'
#
loop_
_entity.id
_entity.type
_entity.pdbx_description
1 polymer ?
#
loop_
_entity_poly.entity_id
_entity_poly.type
_entity_poly.pdbx_seq_one_letter_code
_entity_poly.pdbx_strand_id
1 'polypeptide(L)'
;MNRAILFLALVPLGVLGYSTGAPNCEVEQPGHGGNRQTTKLSDFYDFQMLMTTPGKIAVSIVPKDGEHIKGLRITSNTPGVWSLDESSENDFQLLNACGITHIDGKKEKTGQFSFNFDFDAEVGVPDFNVIVVKDFNTWWVL
;
A
#
# COMPACT_ATOMS: atom_id res chain seq x y z
N MET A 1 0.40 -32.61 -49.73
CA MET A 1 0.93 -31.32 -49.24
C MET A 1 0.56 -31.21 -47.77
N ASN A 2 1.52 -31.45 -46.86
CA ASN A 2 1.26 -31.45 -45.42
C ASN A 2 1.30 -30.02 -44.89
N ARG A 3 0.18 -29.53 -44.34
CA ARG A 3 0.11 -28.24 -43.66
C ARG A 3 0.48 -28.45 -42.20
N ALA A 4 1.65 -27.94 -41.80
CA ALA A 4 2.01 -27.83 -40.39
C ALA A 4 1.12 -26.76 -39.74
N ILE A 5 0.34 -27.14 -38.74
CA ILE A 5 -0.42 -26.22 -37.88
C ILE A 5 0.54 -25.78 -36.77
N LEU A 6 0.97 -24.53 -36.83
CA LEU A 6 1.79 -23.91 -35.79
C LEU A 6 0.88 -23.49 -34.62
N PHE A 7 0.93 -24.23 -33.52
CA PHE A 7 0.30 -23.82 -32.26
C PHE A 7 1.17 -22.75 -31.60
N LEU A 8 0.75 -21.49 -31.71
CA LEU A 8 1.33 -20.40 -30.94
C LEU A 8 0.83 -20.52 -29.50
N ALA A 9 1.64 -21.10 -28.61
CA ALA A 9 1.33 -21.16 -27.19
C ALA A 9 1.40 -19.74 -26.60
N LEU A 10 0.24 -19.20 -26.18
CA LEU A 10 0.18 -18.04 -25.30
C LEU A 10 0.82 -18.43 -23.96
N VAL A 11 2.07 -18.04 -23.76
CA VAL A 11 2.68 -18.09 -22.43
C VAL A 11 1.97 -17.01 -21.61
N PRO A 12 1.27 -17.35 -20.52
CA PRO A 12 0.75 -16.33 -19.62
C PRO A 12 1.97 -15.62 -19.03
N LEU A 13 2.17 -14.35 -19.42
CA LEU A 13 3.08 -13.45 -18.74
C LEU A 13 2.56 -13.32 -17.31
N GLY A 14 3.10 -14.14 -16.41
CA GLY A 14 2.80 -14.05 -14.99
C GLY A 14 3.17 -12.65 -14.53
N VAL A 15 2.17 -11.86 -14.15
CA VAL A 15 2.37 -10.55 -13.55
C VAL A 15 2.95 -10.82 -12.16
N LEU A 16 4.26 -10.65 -12.02
CA LEU A 16 4.99 -10.89 -10.78
C LEU A 16 4.69 -9.75 -9.79
N GLY A 17 3.81 -10.02 -8.82
CA GLY A 17 3.65 -9.16 -7.66
C GLY A 17 4.99 -8.94 -6.96
N TYR A 18 5.25 -7.71 -6.51
CA TYR A 18 6.42 -7.43 -5.69
C TYR A 18 6.30 -8.23 -4.40
N SER A 19 7.23 -9.15 -4.17
CA SER A 19 7.28 -9.91 -2.92
C SER A 19 7.61 -9.02 -1.72
N THR A 20 8.22 -7.87 -1.98
CA THR A 20 8.72 -6.93 -0.98
C THR A 20 8.41 -5.49 -1.41
N GLY A 21 7.43 -4.87 -0.79
CA GLY A 21 7.13 -3.46 -0.91
C GLY A 21 6.83 -2.92 -2.33
N ALA A 22 6.48 -1.65 -2.42
CA ALA A 22 6.48 -0.92 -3.68
C ALA A 22 7.92 -0.59 -4.09
N PRO A 23 8.28 -0.60 -5.39
CA PRO A 23 9.63 -0.28 -5.85
C PRO A 23 9.99 1.21 -5.73
N ASN A 24 9.00 2.12 -5.79
CA ASN A 24 9.21 3.56 -5.75
C ASN A 24 7.94 4.33 -5.35
N CYS A 25 8.08 5.65 -5.27
CA CYS A 25 7.04 6.59 -4.84
C CYS A 25 5.95 6.85 -5.89
N GLU A 26 6.08 6.35 -7.12
CA GLU A 26 5.20 6.69 -8.25
C GLU A 26 4.41 5.44 -8.71
N VAL A 27 4.09 4.58 -7.76
CA VAL A 27 3.30 3.37 -7.99
C VAL A 27 1.82 3.70 -7.87
N GLU A 28 1.08 3.62 -8.99
CA GLU A 28 -0.37 3.87 -9.04
C GLU A 28 -1.20 2.59 -8.83
N GLN A 29 -0.60 1.42 -8.98
CA GLN A 29 -1.26 0.12 -8.80
C GLN A 29 -0.29 -0.95 -8.28
N PRO A 30 -0.76 -1.98 -7.56
CA PRO A 30 0.07 -3.10 -7.16
C PRO A 30 0.70 -3.80 -8.36
N GLY A 31 1.90 -4.35 -8.19
CA GLY A 31 2.61 -5.11 -9.23
C GLY A 31 2.03 -6.49 -9.54
N HIS A 32 0.85 -6.83 -9.01
CA HIS A 32 0.18 -8.10 -9.25
C HIS A 32 -1.15 -7.88 -9.98
N GLY A 33 -1.86 -8.98 -10.29
CA GLY A 33 -3.17 -8.93 -10.94
C GLY A 33 -4.27 -8.31 -10.06
N GLY A 34 -5.51 -8.52 -10.49
CA GLY A 34 -6.70 -8.03 -9.79
C GLY A 34 -7.22 -6.70 -10.30
N ASN A 35 -8.39 -6.33 -9.80
CA ASN A 35 -9.02 -5.05 -10.12
C ASN A 35 -9.09 -4.19 -8.86
N ARG A 36 -8.86 -2.88 -9.05
CA ARG A 36 -9.18 -1.88 -8.03
C ARG A 36 -10.63 -2.04 -7.62
N GLN A 37 -10.86 -2.15 -6.33
CA GLN A 37 -12.20 -2.24 -5.77
C GLN A 37 -12.86 -0.86 -5.76
N THR A 38 -14.18 -0.85 -6.02
CA THR A 38 -15.03 0.36 -5.97
C THR A 38 -15.81 0.46 -4.67
N THR A 39 -15.73 -0.56 -3.81
CA THR A 39 -16.27 -0.52 -2.44
C THR A 39 -15.46 0.44 -1.59
N LYS A 40 -16.03 0.91 -0.47
CA LYS A 40 -15.32 1.84 0.40
C LYS A 40 -14.31 1.06 1.24
N LEU A 41 -13.06 1.54 1.32
CA LEU A 41 -12.06 0.94 2.21
C LEU A 41 -12.56 0.89 3.67
N SER A 42 -13.32 1.92 4.08
CA SER A 42 -13.90 2.04 5.42
C SER A 42 -14.81 0.89 5.84
N ASP A 43 -15.32 0.11 4.88
CA ASP A 43 -16.16 -1.05 5.17
C ASP A 43 -15.33 -2.22 5.75
N PHE A 44 -14.01 -2.23 5.50
CA PHE A 44 -13.09 -3.32 5.86
C PHE A 44 -11.98 -2.87 6.81
N TYR A 45 -11.63 -1.58 6.80
CA TYR A 45 -10.54 -1.03 7.60
C TYR A 45 -10.95 0.30 8.21
N ASP A 46 -10.70 0.49 9.50
CA ASP A 46 -10.71 1.83 10.10
C ASP A 46 -9.40 2.53 9.75
N PHE A 47 -9.47 3.42 8.77
CA PHE A 47 -8.35 4.24 8.32
C PHE A 47 -8.52 5.66 8.84
N GLN A 48 -7.53 6.16 9.57
CA GLN A 48 -7.54 7.49 10.16
C GLN A 48 -6.26 8.24 9.87
N MET A 49 -6.41 9.52 9.53
CA MET A 49 -5.31 10.48 9.44
C MET A 49 -5.67 11.65 10.35
N LEU A 50 -4.89 11.83 11.41
CA LEU A 50 -5.14 12.84 12.42
C LEU A 50 -3.93 13.75 12.53
N MET A 51 -4.14 15.05 12.34
CA MET A 51 -3.14 16.05 12.70
C MET A 51 -3.05 16.12 14.23
N THR A 52 -1.94 15.66 14.79
CA THR A 52 -1.73 15.60 16.25
C THR A 52 -1.20 16.92 16.79
N THR A 53 -0.35 17.58 16.01
CA THR A 53 0.13 18.95 16.21
C THR A 53 0.38 19.60 14.85
N PRO A 54 0.51 20.94 14.74
CA PRO A 54 0.96 21.56 13.50
C PRO A 54 2.24 20.90 13.00
N GLY A 55 2.25 20.49 11.73
CA GLY A 55 3.39 19.82 11.10
C GLY A 55 3.53 18.34 11.43
N LYS A 56 2.55 17.70 12.09
CA LYS A 56 2.59 16.26 12.36
C LYS A 56 1.25 15.58 12.15
N ILE A 57 1.25 14.50 11.38
CA ILE A 57 0.09 13.63 11.14
C ILE A 57 0.39 12.23 11.64
N ALA A 58 -0.50 11.70 12.47
CA ALA A 58 -0.58 10.29 12.79
C ALA A 58 -1.53 9.60 11.81
N VAL A 59 -1.07 8.52 11.19
CA VAL A 59 -1.85 7.65 10.31
C VAL A 59 -2.06 6.34 11.02
N SER A 60 -3.30 5.88 11.14
CA SER A 60 -3.62 4.57 11.71
C SER A 60 -4.53 3.77 10.78
N ILE A 61 -4.27 2.48 10.68
CA ILE A 61 -5.08 1.53 9.94
C ILE A 61 -5.35 0.30 10.81
N VAL A 62 -6.64 -0.02 10.97
CA VAL A 62 -7.10 -1.18 11.76
C VAL A 62 -8.03 -2.03 10.89
N PRO A 63 -7.65 -3.27 10.53
CA PRO A 63 -8.57 -4.21 9.88
C PRO A 63 -9.77 -4.56 10.77
N LYS A 64 -10.96 -4.66 10.19
CA LYS A 64 -12.23 -5.02 10.86
C LYS A 64 -12.57 -6.49 10.68
N ASP A 65 -13.36 -7.06 11.58
CA ASP A 65 -14.06 -8.34 11.36
C ASP A 65 -13.20 -9.50 10.79
N GLY A 66 -11.94 -9.60 11.23
CA GLY A 66 -10.99 -10.64 10.76
C GLY A 66 -10.31 -10.34 9.43
N GLU A 67 -10.47 -9.13 8.89
CA GLU A 67 -9.72 -8.63 7.75
C GLU A 67 -8.22 -8.54 8.05
N HIS A 68 -7.43 -8.47 6.98
CA HIS A 68 -5.98 -8.36 7.04
C HIS A 68 -5.44 -7.52 5.90
N ILE A 69 -4.16 -7.15 6.00
CA ILE A 69 -3.42 -6.44 4.96
C ILE A 69 -2.28 -7.33 4.49
N LYS A 70 -2.12 -7.51 3.18
CA LYS A 70 -0.92 -8.13 2.58
C LYS A 70 0.05 -7.08 2.08
N GLY A 71 -0.45 -6.00 1.49
CA GLY A 71 0.36 -4.89 1.00
C GLY A 71 -0.20 -3.54 1.42
N LEU A 72 0.69 -2.61 1.68
CA LEU A 72 0.40 -1.20 1.89
C LEU A 72 1.42 -0.38 1.12
N ARG A 73 0.97 0.74 0.55
CA ARG A 73 1.81 1.87 0.17
C ARG A 73 1.11 3.14 0.66
N ILE A 74 1.84 3.99 1.37
CA ILE A 74 1.39 5.33 1.72
C ILE A 74 2.47 6.30 1.28
N THR A 75 2.13 7.30 0.49
CA THR A 75 3.06 8.36 0.07
C THR A 75 2.42 9.73 0.22
N SER A 76 3.24 10.76 0.23
CA SER A 76 2.81 12.17 0.20
C SER A 76 3.53 12.91 -0.92
N ASN A 77 2.85 13.85 -1.56
CA ASN A 77 3.50 14.81 -2.46
C ASN A 77 4.10 16.00 -1.71
N THR A 78 3.65 16.24 -0.47
CA THR A 78 4.23 17.25 0.41
C THR A 78 5.56 16.74 0.97
N PRO A 79 6.64 17.54 0.97
CA PRO A 79 7.88 17.17 1.61
C PRO A 79 7.70 16.91 3.11
N GLY A 80 8.30 15.84 3.60
CA GLY A 80 8.27 15.48 5.02
C GLY A 80 9.04 14.21 5.32
N VAL A 81 8.94 13.75 6.56
CA VAL A 81 9.66 12.59 7.07
C VAL A 81 8.64 11.59 7.61
N TRP A 82 8.75 10.36 7.11
CA TRP A 82 7.97 9.23 7.59
C TRP A 82 8.68 8.51 8.74
N SER A 83 7.92 8.05 9.71
CA SER A 83 8.38 7.13 10.76
C SER A 83 7.32 6.09 11.08
N LEU A 84 7.77 4.95 11.61
CA LEU A 84 6.91 3.84 12.02
C LEU A 84 6.89 3.77 13.54
N ASP A 85 5.74 3.41 14.10
CA ASP A 85 5.67 3.00 15.50
C ASP A 85 6.14 1.55 15.64
N GLU A 86 6.59 1.17 16.85
CA GLU A 86 7.07 -0.20 17.16
C GLU A 86 6.11 -1.30 16.74
N SER A 87 4.79 -1.04 16.78
CA SER A 87 3.75 -1.98 16.36
C SER A 87 3.77 -2.31 14.87
N SER A 88 4.44 -1.48 14.06
CA SER A 88 4.40 -1.53 12.59
C SER A 88 5.74 -1.92 11.96
N GLU A 89 6.85 -1.86 12.72
CA GLU A 89 8.21 -2.11 12.21
C GLU A 89 8.43 -3.54 11.71
N ASN A 90 7.68 -4.53 12.22
CA ASN A 90 7.81 -5.93 11.80
C ASN A 90 7.06 -6.24 10.49
N ASP A 91 6.20 -5.34 10.04
CA ASP A 91 5.28 -5.57 8.92
C ASP A 91 5.45 -4.55 7.79
N PHE A 92 5.95 -3.37 8.12
CA PHE A 92 6.14 -2.25 7.23
C PHE A 92 7.54 -1.65 7.39
N GLN A 93 7.96 -0.93 6.36
CA GLN A 93 9.26 -0.29 6.24
C GLN A 93 9.10 1.05 5.50
N LEU A 94 10.12 1.89 5.60
CA LEU A 94 10.19 3.12 4.83
C LEU A 94 10.40 2.79 3.34
N LEU A 95 9.62 3.45 2.48
CA LEU A 95 9.82 3.49 1.04
C LEU A 95 10.77 4.66 0.72
N ASN A 96 12.04 4.50 1.09
CA ASN A 96 13.00 5.61 1.12
C ASN A 96 12.43 6.81 1.92
N ALA A 97 12.60 8.04 1.44
CA ALA A 97 12.11 9.24 2.10
C ALA A 97 10.64 9.58 1.79
N CYS A 98 9.98 8.87 0.87
CA CYS A 98 8.71 9.34 0.31
C CYS A 98 7.46 8.64 0.85
N GLY A 99 7.63 7.57 1.63
CA GLY A 99 6.47 6.80 2.07
C GLY A 99 6.74 5.64 2.99
N ILE A 100 5.66 4.88 3.21
CA ILE A 100 5.63 3.59 3.90
C ILE A 100 5.28 2.51 2.90
N THR A 101 5.90 1.34 3.03
CA THR A 101 5.52 0.15 2.29
C THR A 101 5.61 -1.12 3.14
N HIS A 102 4.95 -2.20 2.74
CA HIS A 102 5.07 -3.50 3.39
C HIS A 102 6.47 -4.14 3.21
N ILE A 103 6.87 -5.00 4.16
CA ILE A 103 8.11 -5.79 4.08
C ILE A 103 7.91 -7.07 3.26
N ASP A 104 6.87 -7.85 3.58
CA ASP A 104 6.58 -9.14 2.94
C ASP A 104 5.13 -9.18 2.43
N GLY A 105 4.95 -9.29 1.11
CA GLY A 105 3.63 -9.30 0.45
C GLY A 105 2.86 -10.62 0.59
N LYS A 106 3.47 -11.68 1.14
CA LYS A 106 2.83 -12.98 1.38
C LYS A 106 2.23 -13.07 2.78
N LYS A 107 2.78 -12.33 3.74
CA LYS A 107 2.35 -12.34 5.14
C LYS A 107 1.08 -11.50 5.33
N GLU A 108 0.08 -12.14 5.94
CA GLU A 108 -1.12 -11.46 6.44
C GLU A 108 -0.78 -10.66 7.69
N LYS A 109 -1.17 -9.38 7.68
CA LYS A 109 -0.92 -8.44 8.76
C LYS A 109 -2.25 -8.13 9.43
N THR A 110 -2.35 -8.48 10.69
CA THR A 110 -3.54 -8.33 11.53
C THR A 110 -3.20 -7.45 12.74
N GLY A 111 -4.10 -6.56 13.13
CA GLY A 111 -3.89 -5.63 14.25
C GLY A 111 -3.86 -4.18 13.82
N GLN A 112 -3.60 -3.28 14.77
CA GLN A 112 -3.51 -1.86 14.50
C GLN A 112 -2.09 -1.48 14.07
N PHE A 113 -2.00 -0.77 12.95
CA PHE A 113 -0.75 -0.22 12.44
C PHE A 113 -0.81 1.30 12.50
N SER A 114 0.34 1.90 12.82
CA SER A 114 0.46 3.33 13.09
C SER A 114 1.76 3.87 12.50
N PHE A 115 1.65 5.01 11.84
CA PHE A 115 2.74 5.70 11.17
C PHE A 115 2.66 7.19 11.51
N ASN A 116 3.79 7.87 11.48
CA ASN A 116 3.83 9.32 11.62
C ASN A 116 4.44 9.97 10.38
N PHE A 117 3.91 11.13 10.04
CA PHE A 117 4.43 12.00 8.99
C PHE A 117 4.66 13.40 9.56
N ASP A 118 5.93 13.77 9.68
CA ASP A 118 6.36 15.11 10.10
C ASP A 118 6.61 15.97 8.85
N PHE A 119 5.99 17.15 8.76
CA PHE A 119 6.05 18.05 7.61
C PHE A 119 6.11 19.52 8.05
N ASP A 120 6.50 20.40 7.13
CA ASP A 120 6.45 21.84 7.38
C ASP A 120 4.99 22.34 7.27
N ALA A 121 4.43 22.78 8.41
CA ALA A 121 3.06 23.26 8.48
C ALA A 121 2.79 24.48 7.59
N GLU A 122 3.82 25.28 7.25
CA GLU A 122 3.69 26.44 6.38
C GLU A 122 3.40 26.04 4.91
N VAL A 123 3.75 24.81 4.53
CA VAL A 123 3.50 24.26 3.18
C VAL A 123 2.04 23.80 3.00
N GLY A 124 1.27 23.74 4.08
CA GLY A 124 -0.14 23.33 4.08
C GLY A 124 -0.35 21.85 4.43
N VAL A 125 -1.61 21.44 4.49
CA VAL A 125 -1.98 20.07 4.87
C VAL A 125 -1.57 19.10 3.76
N PRO A 126 -0.81 18.03 4.06
CA PRO A 126 -0.40 17.04 3.07
C PRO A 126 -1.55 16.28 2.45
N ASP A 127 -1.45 16.06 1.14
CA ASP A 127 -2.25 15.08 0.42
C ASP A 127 -1.51 13.74 0.39
N PHE A 128 -2.20 12.67 0.75
CA PHE A 128 -1.66 11.33 0.75
C PHE A 128 -2.25 10.49 -0.38
N ASN A 129 -1.42 9.62 -0.95
CA ASN A 129 -1.87 8.55 -1.83
C ASN A 129 -1.66 7.21 -1.12
N VAL A 130 -2.74 6.46 -0.95
CA VAL A 130 -2.74 5.20 -0.21
C VAL A 130 -3.15 4.08 -1.14
N ILE A 131 -2.41 2.97 -1.12
CA ILE A 131 -2.81 1.71 -1.76
C ILE A 131 -2.84 0.64 -0.68
N VAL A 132 -4.00 0.02 -0.47
CA VAL A 132 -4.16 -1.12 0.46
C VAL A 132 -4.47 -2.37 -0.36
N VAL A 133 -3.69 -3.42 -0.14
CA VAL A 133 -3.83 -4.72 -0.79
C VAL A 133 -4.23 -5.74 0.26
N LYS A 134 -5.41 -6.36 0.06
CA LYS A 134 -5.85 -7.51 0.85
C LYS A 134 -5.24 -8.80 0.33
N ASP A 135 -5.30 -9.00 -0.99
CA ASP A 135 -4.76 -10.18 -1.66
C ASP A 135 -4.38 -9.88 -3.11
N PHE A 136 -3.95 -10.91 -3.84
CA PHE A 136 -3.45 -10.80 -5.22
C PHE A 136 -4.51 -10.29 -6.21
N ASN A 137 -5.80 -10.29 -5.84
CA ASN A 137 -6.91 -9.87 -6.68
C ASN A 137 -7.64 -8.62 -6.16
N THR A 138 -7.43 -8.25 -4.89
CA THR A 138 -8.26 -7.29 -4.16
C THR A 138 -7.42 -6.16 -3.56
N TRP A 139 -7.65 -4.93 -4.01
CA TRP A 139 -6.97 -3.73 -3.53
C TRP A 139 -7.80 -2.46 -3.71
N TRP A 140 -7.49 -1.44 -2.91
CA TRP A 140 -8.13 -0.12 -2.93
C TRP A 140 -7.08 0.98 -3.03
N VAL A 141 -7.52 2.17 -3.44
CA VAL A 141 -6.74 3.40 -3.29
C VAL A 141 -7.56 4.50 -2.62
N LEU A 142 -6.88 5.35 -1.86
CA LEU A 142 -7.39 6.62 -1.34
C LEU A 142 -6.50 7.76 -1.79
#